data_AF-A0A2D6AD81-F1
#
_entry.id   AF-A0A2D6AD81-F1
#
_cell.length_a   1.000
_cell.length_b   1.000
_cell.length_c   1.000
_cell.angle_alpha   90.00
_cell.angle_beta   90.00
_cell.angle_gamma   90.00
#
_symmetry.space_group_name_H-M   'P 1'
#
loop_
_entity.id
_entity.type
_entity.pdbx_description
1 polymer ?
#
loop_
_entity_poly.entity_id
_entity_poly.type
_entity_poly.pdbx_seq_one_letter_code
_entity_poly.pdbx_strand_id
1 'polypeptide(L)'
;MKRERIGGLIAMVDTVEITRVNIRDSLSVDVSVWMNHPNDMDFRPALSVSGSTFTISSHSDGSVLASVELDEAQMDAVVRDQSAELRVKFQVQGMHGKLKDIHPIIADGKAKKLATANWKTTQSVTFE
;
A
#
# COMPACT_ATOMS: atom_id res chain seq x y z
N MET A 1 -2.64 -23.78 -34.59
CA MET A 1 -3.54 -23.02 -33.71
C MET A 1 -2.67 -22.22 -32.75
N LYS A 2 -2.36 -20.95 -33.09
CA LYS A 2 -1.52 -20.06 -32.28
C LYS A 2 -2.34 -19.62 -31.06
N ARG A 3 -1.92 -20.02 -29.86
CA ARG A 3 -2.41 -19.38 -28.63
C ARG A 3 -1.71 -18.04 -28.53
N GLU A 4 -2.47 -16.99 -28.82
CA GLU A 4 -2.07 -15.60 -28.62
C GLU A 4 -1.83 -15.39 -27.12
N ARG A 5 -0.57 -15.13 -26.75
CA ARG A 5 -0.25 -14.68 -25.40
C ARG A 5 -0.72 -13.23 -25.30
N ILE A 6 -1.90 -13.04 -24.73
CA ILE A 6 -2.33 -11.74 -24.19
C ILE A 6 -1.21 -11.34 -23.22
N GLY A 7 -0.52 -10.25 -23.51
CA GLY A 7 0.57 -9.73 -22.67
C GLY A 7 0.02 -9.51 -21.27
N GLY A 8 0.42 -10.38 -20.33
CA GLY A 8 0.04 -10.24 -18.95
C GLY A 8 0.59 -8.92 -18.44
N LEU A 9 -0.29 -8.06 -17.92
CA LEU A 9 0.10 -6.93 -17.08
C LEU A 9 1.05 -7.50 -16.02
N ILE A 10 2.31 -7.10 -16.07
CA ILE A 10 3.24 -7.35 -14.98
C ILE A 10 2.73 -6.49 -13.83
N ALA A 11 1.91 -7.06 -12.95
CA ALA A 11 1.47 -6.36 -11.76
C ALA A 11 2.72 -6.08 -10.92
N MET A 12 3.15 -4.82 -10.85
CA MET A 12 4.34 -4.40 -10.08
C MET A 12 4.10 -4.54 -8.56
N VAL A 13 2.83 -4.47 -8.18
CA VAL A 13 2.34 -4.65 -6.81
C VAL A 13 1.45 -5.89 -6.79
N ASP A 14 1.72 -6.77 -5.84
CA ASP A 14 0.98 -8.01 -5.64
C ASP A 14 -0.36 -7.74 -4.96
N THR A 15 -0.33 -6.96 -3.88
CA THR A 15 -1.53 -6.64 -3.09
C THR A 15 -1.36 -5.31 -2.39
N VAL A 16 -2.42 -4.50 -2.41
CA VAL A 16 -2.53 -3.27 -1.59
C VAL A 16 -3.69 -3.46 -0.63
N GLU A 17 -3.45 -3.19 0.64
CA GLU A 17 -4.46 -3.33 1.68
C GLU A 17 -4.49 -2.08 2.54
N ILE A 18 -5.68 -1.48 2.67
CA ILE A 18 -5.92 -0.42 3.66
C ILE A 18 -6.12 -1.10 5.01
N THR A 19 -5.14 -0.94 5.89
CA THR A 19 -5.15 -1.60 7.21
C THR A 19 -5.86 -0.78 8.27
N ARG A 20 -5.87 0.55 8.12
CA ARG A 20 -6.50 1.45 9.08
C ARG A 20 -6.80 2.80 8.47
N VAL A 21 -7.91 3.39 8.89
CA VAL A 21 -8.26 4.80 8.66
C VAL A 21 -8.40 5.47 10.01
N ASN A 22 -7.82 6.65 10.19
CA ASN A 22 -8.00 7.47 11.39
C ASN A 22 -8.06 8.95 11.01
N ILE A 23 -8.52 9.77 11.94
CA ILE A 23 -8.41 11.22 11.88
C ILE A 23 -7.33 11.64 12.87
N ARG A 24 -6.33 12.37 12.40
CA ARG A 24 -5.29 13.00 13.23
C ARG A 24 -5.39 14.51 13.04
N ASP A 25 -4.41 15.09 12.35
CA ASP A 25 -4.48 16.46 11.86
C ASP A 25 -5.35 16.53 10.59
N SER A 26 -5.24 15.50 9.74
CA SER A 26 -6.04 15.23 8.56
C SER A 26 -6.49 13.75 8.53
N LEU A 27 -7.24 13.34 7.50
CA LEU A 27 -7.48 11.91 7.24
C LEU A 27 -6.14 11.19 7.07
N SER A 28 -5.91 10.13 7.85
CA SER A 28 -4.68 9.33 7.82
C SER A 28 -5.01 7.88 7.52
N VAL A 29 -4.40 7.34 6.47
CA VAL A 29 -4.66 6.01 5.93
C VAL A 29 -3.38 5.18 6.00
N ASP A 30 -3.40 4.14 6.84
CA ASP A 30 -2.31 3.17 6.95
C ASP A 30 -2.50 2.06 5.92
N VAL A 31 -1.51 1.87 5.05
CA VAL A 31 -1.58 0.96 3.90
C VAL A 31 -0.43 -0.04 3.94
N SER A 32 -0.74 -1.31 3.74
CA SER A 32 0.25 -2.36 3.49
C SER A 32 0.34 -2.63 2.00
N VAL A 33 1.55 -2.57 1.46
CA VAL A 33 1.82 -2.80 0.03
C VAL A 33 2.76 -3.99 -0.09
N TRP A 34 2.29 -5.06 -0.72
CA TRP A 34 3.07 -6.23 -1.07
C TRP A 34 3.63 -6.05 -2.49
N MET A 35 4.95 -6.03 -2.60
CA MET A 35 5.63 -5.89 -3.89
C MET A 35 6.01 -7.26 -4.44
N ASN A 36 5.95 -7.39 -5.76
CA ASN A 36 6.36 -8.60 -6.47
C ASN A 36 7.90 -8.72 -6.54
N HIS A 37 8.60 -7.62 -6.80
CA HIS A 37 10.06 -7.58 -6.78
C HIS A 37 10.59 -6.45 -5.89
N PRO A 38 11.69 -6.63 -5.14
CA PRO A 38 12.30 -5.56 -4.34
C PRO A 38 12.84 -4.37 -5.15
N ASN A 39 12.87 -4.47 -6.48
CA ASN A 39 13.37 -3.41 -7.36
C ASN A 39 12.23 -2.71 -8.12
N ASP A 40 10.98 -3.09 -7.86
CA ASP A 40 9.82 -2.41 -8.43
C ASP A 40 9.63 -1.10 -7.66
N MET A 41 9.94 0.03 -8.28
CA MET A 41 9.87 1.35 -7.63
C MET A 41 8.64 2.16 -8.08
N ASP A 42 7.71 1.55 -8.80
CA ASP A 42 6.64 2.28 -9.51
C ASP A 42 5.30 2.33 -8.76
N PHE A 43 5.33 2.19 -7.43
CA PHE A 43 4.14 2.42 -6.62
C PHE A 43 3.84 3.93 -6.54
N ARG A 44 2.89 4.39 -7.37
CA ARG A 44 2.45 5.79 -7.43
C ARG A 44 0.94 5.88 -7.16
N PRO A 45 0.53 5.98 -5.89
CA PRO A 45 -0.88 5.99 -5.53
C PRO A 45 -1.52 7.35 -5.82
N ALA A 46 -2.68 7.34 -6.47
CA ALA A 46 -3.62 8.46 -6.56
C ALA A 46 -4.79 8.23 -5.59
N LEU A 47 -5.31 9.31 -5.00
CA LEU A 47 -6.37 9.25 -3.99
C LEU A 47 -7.63 9.90 -4.54
N SER A 48 -8.76 9.21 -4.43
CA SER A 48 -10.06 9.78 -4.76
C SER A 48 -11.14 9.39 -3.75
N VAL A 49 -12.19 10.20 -3.68
CA VAL A 49 -13.42 9.88 -2.97
C VAL A 49 -14.60 10.05 -3.91
N SER A 50 -15.48 9.05 -3.93
CA SER A 50 -16.78 9.11 -4.59
C SER A 50 -17.85 8.69 -3.59
N GLY A 51 -18.83 9.56 -3.32
CA GLY A 51 -19.78 9.38 -2.22
C GLY A 51 -19.06 9.32 -0.86
N SER A 52 -19.11 8.15 -0.20
CA SER A 52 -18.39 7.85 1.05
C SER A 52 -17.18 6.91 0.86
N THR A 53 -16.92 6.45 -0.37
CA THR A 53 -15.88 5.47 -0.65
C THR A 53 -14.57 6.17 -0.96
N PHE A 54 -13.56 5.97 -0.11
CA PHE A 54 -12.18 6.37 -0.38
C PHE A 54 -11.48 5.29 -1.20
N THR A 55 -10.83 5.70 -2.28
CA THR A 55 -10.17 4.81 -3.22
C THR A 55 -8.71 5.21 -3.42
N ILE A 56 -7.84 4.19 -3.40
CA ILE A 56 -6.45 4.29 -3.83
C ILE A 56 -6.36 3.61 -5.19
N SER A 57 -5.96 4.38 -6.21
CA SER A 57 -5.70 3.86 -7.55
C SER A 57 -4.23 4.03 -7.92
N SER A 58 -3.78 3.28 -8.91
CA SER A 58 -2.47 3.48 -9.51
C SER A 58 -2.52 4.66 -10.47
N HIS A 59 -1.61 5.62 -10.30
CA HIS A 59 -1.49 6.75 -11.22
C HIS A 59 -1.00 6.32 -12.62
N SER A 60 -0.32 5.17 -12.75
CA SER A 60 0.27 4.75 -14.03
C SER A 60 -0.77 4.20 -15.00
N ASP A 61 -1.76 3.44 -14.51
CA ASP A 61 -2.76 2.75 -15.33
C ASP A 61 -4.22 2.99 -14.90
N GLY A 62 -4.44 3.73 -13.81
CA GLY A 62 -5.78 4.02 -13.27
C GLY A 62 -6.43 2.82 -12.56
N SER A 63 -5.72 1.70 -12.40
CA SER A 63 -6.27 0.51 -11.74
C SER A 63 -6.59 0.80 -10.27
N VAL A 64 -7.75 0.35 -9.80
CA VAL A 64 -8.11 0.43 -8.38
C VAL A 64 -7.28 -0.57 -7.61
N LEU A 65 -6.52 -0.08 -6.61
CA LEU A 65 -5.64 -0.89 -5.79
C LEU A 65 -6.31 -1.31 -4.49
N ALA A 66 -7.00 -0.38 -3.84
CA ALA A 66 -7.76 -0.64 -2.62
C ALA A 66 -8.84 0.43 -2.42
N SER A 67 -9.91 0.08 -1.71
CA SER A 67 -10.95 1.03 -1.30
C SER A 67 -11.47 0.72 0.09
N VAL A 68 -12.05 1.74 0.73
CA VAL A 68 -12.64 1.65 2.06
C VAL A 68 -13.78 2.65 2.20
N GLU A 69 -14.83 2.29 2.94
CA GLU A 69 -15.90 3.22 3.31
C GLU A 69 -15.44 4.13 4.45
N LEU A 70 -15.63 5.43 4.28
CA LEU A 70 -15.40 6.43 5.31
C LEU A 70 -16.67 6.63 6.15
N ASP A 71 -16.49 6.79 7.45
CA ASP A 71 -17.56 7.30 8.31
C ASP A 71 -17.75 8.82 8.14
N GLU A 72 -18.84 9.38 8.69
CA GLU A 72 -19.16 10.80 8.55
C GLU A 72 -18.03 11.72 9.04
N ALA A 73 -17.40 11.39 10.17
CA ALA A 73 -16.31 12.21 10.70
C ALA A 73 -15.06 12.17 9.81
N GLN A 74 -14.76 11.00 9.24
CA GLN A 74 -13.66 10.82 8.29
C GLN A 74 -13.94 11.55 6.98
N MET A 75 -15.19 11.52 6.52
CA MET A 75 -15.65 12.23 5.33
C MET A 75 -15.53 13.75 5.51
N ASP A 76 -15.99 14.28 6.65
CA ASP A 76 -15.87 15.70 6.97
C ASP A 76 -14.40 16.14 7.01
N ALA A 77 -13.52 15.32 7.58
CA ALA A 77 -12.08 15.61 7.65
C ALA A 77 -11.45 15.70 6.25
N VAL A 78 -11.74 14.75 5.36
CA VAL A 78 -11.13 14.75 4.02
C VAL A 78 -11.70 15.84 3.12
N VAL A 79 -12.99 16.17 3.23
CA VAL A 79 -13.60 17.31 2.50
C VAL A 79 -13.00 18.63 2.95
N ARG A 80 -12.79 18.81 4.27
CA ARG A 80 -12.20 20.02 4.84
C ARG A 80 -10.78 20.25 4.33
N ASP A 81 -9.96 19.21 4.34
CA ASP A 81 -8.52 19.33 4.06
C ASP A 81 -8.17 19.10 2.58
N GLN A 82 -9.10 18.54 1.79
CA GLN A 82 -8.93 18.13 0.39
C GLN A 82 -7.66 17.31 0.14
N SER A 83 -7.14 16.67 1.19
CA SER A 83 -5.89 15.94 1.21
C SER A 83 -5.93 14.88 2.30
N ALA A 84 -5.10 13.84 2.14
CA ALA A 84 -4.96 12.77 3.11
C ALA A 84 -3.49 12.39 3.30
N GLU A 85 -3.14 11.98 4.53
CA GLU A 85 -1.85 11.43 4.87
C GLU A 85 -1.86 9.92 4.61
N LEU A 86 -1.02 9.47 3.66
CA LEU A 86 -0.81 8.07 3.37
C LEU A 86 0.42 7.56 4.12
N ARG A 87 0.25 6.46 4.86
CA ARG A 87 1.32 5.81 5.62
C ARG A 87 1.50 4.39 5.12
N VAL A 88 2.47 4.24 4.24
CA VAL A 88 2.72 3.01 3.49
C VAL A 88 3.78 2.18 4.19
N LYS A 89 3.46 0.92 4.44
CA LYS A 89 4.39 -0.10 4.87
C LYS A 89 4.61 -1.08 3.72
N PHE A 90 5.82 -1.08 3.17
CA PHE A 90 6.16 -2.01 2.10
C PHE A 90 6.57 -3.36 2.68
N GLN A 91 6.10 -4.41 2.01
CA GLN A 91 6.46 -5.80 2.21
C GLN A 91 6.87 -6.37 0.86
N VAL A 92 7.78 -7.33 0.85
CA VAL A 92 8.21 -7.99 -0.39
C VAL A 92 8.17 -9.49 -0.14
N GLN A 93 7.51 -10.23 -1.03
CA GLN A 93 7.54 -11.68 -0.94
C GLN A 93 9.00 -12.18 -1.13
N GLY A 94 9.46 -13.07 -0.24
CA GLY A 94 10.74 -13.76 -0.44
C GLY A 94 12.02 -12.97 -0.15
N MET A 95 11.96 -11.69 0.28
CA MET A 95 13.16 -11.03 0.84
C MET A 95 13.66 -11.72 2.13
N HIS A 96 12.81 -12.53 2.75
CA HIS A 96 13.17 -13.41 3.85
C HIS A 96 13.21 -14.81 3.26
N GLY A 97 14.39 -15.23 2.81
CA GLY A 97 14.60 -16.62 2.41
C GLY A 97 14.13 -17.53 3.54
N LYS A 98 13.32 -18.54 3.22
CA LYS A 98 12.99 -19.58 4.20
C LYS A 98 14.27 -20.40 4.40
N LEU A 99 14.88 -20.32 5.58
CA LEU A 99 16.04 -21.15 5.93
C LEU A 99 15.65 -22.62 5.72
N LYS A 100 16.25 -23.27 4.71
CA LYS A 100 16.00 -24.70 4.43
C LYS A 100 16.65 -25.58 5.48
N ASP A 101 17.84 -25.19 5.93
CA ASP A 101 18.59 -25.83 6.99
C ASP A 101 18.74 -24.84 8.15
N ILE A 102 17.99 -25.07 9.22
CA ILE A 102 18.10 -24.29 10.44
C ILE A 102 19.26 -24.87 11.24
N HIS A 103 20.43 -24.26 11.15
CA HIS A 103 21.46 -24.44 12.17
C HIS A 103 21.07 -23.57 13.36
N PRO A 104 20.70 -24.13 14.53
CA PRO A 104 20.35 -23.32 15.68
C PRO A 104 21.58 -22.52 16.10
N ILE A 105 21.52 -21.21 15.89
CA ILE A 105 22.49 -20.29 16.48
C ILE A 105 22.12 -20.21 17.96
N ILE A 106 22.92 -20.83 18.83
CA ILE A 106 22.82 -20.65 20.29
C ILE A 106 23.38 -19.27 20.62
N ALA A 107 22.69 -18.21 20.19
CA ALA A 107 23.00 -16.83 20.55
C ALA A 107 22.00 -16.39 21.62
N ASP A 108 22.48 -16.21 22.84
CA ASP A 108 21.75 -15.61 23.96
C ASP A 108 21.64 -14.08 23.77
N GLY A 109 21.00 -13.66 22.68
CA GLY A 109 20.93 -12.26 22.29
C GLY A 109 19.72 -11.94 21.42
N LYS A 110 19.10 -10.77 21.64
CA LYS A 110 17.94 -10.29 20.86
C LYS A 110 18.31 -10.26 19.37
N ALA A 111 17.59 -11.03 18.55
CA ALA A 111 17.69 -10.93 17.11
C ALA A 111 17.44 -9.48 16.64
N LYS A 112 18.29 -8.96 15.76
CA LYS A 112 18.13 -7.60 15.21
C LYS A 112 17.00 -7.61 14.18
N LYS A 113 15.91 -6.91 14.48
CA LYS A 113 14.80 -6.71 13.54
C LYS A 113 15.30 -5.95 12.31
N LEU A 114 15.04 -6.48 11.12
CA LEU A 114 15.38 -5.80 9.86
C LEU A 114 14.57 -4.49 9.75
N ALA A 115 15.19 -3.49 9.13
CA ALA A 115 14.51 -2.24 8.83
C ALA A 115 13.33 -2.52 7.90
N THR A 116 12.14 -2.04 8.26
CA THR A 116 10.97 -2.09 7.38
C THR A 116 10.95 -0.80 6.56
N ALA A 117 10.79 -0.92 5.25
CA ALA A 117 10.60 0.23 4.39
C ALA A 117 9.23 0.85 4.67
N ASN A 118 9.24 2.05 5.25
CA ASN A 118 8.03 2.83 5.53
C ASN A 118 8.11 4.13 4.74
N TRP A 119 6.99 4.55 4.17
CA TRP A 119 6.86 5.80 3.46
C TRP A 119 5.65 6.57 3.96
N LYS A 120 5.85 7.84 4.28
CA LYS A 120 4.78 8.75 4.69
C LYS A 120 4.71 9.88 3.67
N THR A 121 3.52 10.17 3.18
CA THR A 121 3.29 11.26 2.24
C THR A 121 1.91 11.87 2.47
N THR A 122 1.73 13.15 2.13
CA THR A 122 0.44 13.82 2.10
C THR A 122 0.11 14.11 0.65
N GLN A 123 -1.06 13.70 0.18
CA GLN A 123 -1.47 13.87 -1.21
C GLN A 123 -2.86 14.50 -1.27
N SER A 124 -3.11 15.27 -2.33
CA SER A 124 -4.45 15.79 -2.63
C SER A 124 -5.41 14.64 -2.93
N VAL A 125 -6.67 14.82 -2.54
CA VAL A 125 -7.75 13.88 -2.82
C VAL A 125 -8.64 14.47 -3.91
N THR A 126 -8.89 13.71 -4.97
CA THR A 126 -9.85 14.08 -6.02
C THR A 126 -11.25 13.66 -5.60
N PHE A 127 -12.24 14.53 -5.80
CA PHE A 127 -13.64 14.23 -5.51
C PHE A 127 -14.41 14.04 -6.81
N GLU A 128 -15.17 12.95 -6.91
CA GLU A 128 -16.02 12.61 -8.07
C GLU A 128 -17.52 12.73 -7.76
#